data_AF-A0A2Z4GDS6-F1
#
_entry.id   AF-A0A2Z4GDS6-F1
#
_cell.length_a   1.000
_cell.length_b   1.000
_cell.length_c   1.000
_cell.angle_alpha   90.00
_cell.angle_beta   90.00
_cell.angle_gamma   90.00
#
_symmetry.space_group_name_H-M   'P 1'
#
loop_
_entity.id
_entity.type
_entity.pdbx_description
1 polymer ?
#
loop_
_entity_poly.entity_id
_entity_poly.type
_entity_poly.pdbx_seq_one_letter_code
_entity_poly.pdbx_strand_id
1 'polypeptide(L)'
;MTKRMKTKVKKTVLYGLLFMASKWTITALLYYSGFWSYWFLLLFPIADTIAATFAIIYLRNNFRKYFKKALKISYPEGFKEIIKKIESKQTLLLKEITYAAKSKNPLDKKMAFSAYFLSTIKVLEKEGESFETIKKLCIDIAKDYVKPKNKLHKWINTLQPKLINLPFAESYLKRYGRKTSTASHEDGFTADIFTDKDSTLGFGYGMDIKACGICTLFKNNQATNYTAIMCEVDKLTFSLAGYELIRMDTIANGASKCDFRFKKI
;
A
#
# COMPACT_ATOMS: atom_id res chain seq x y z
N MET A 1 -17.43 0.36 7.63
CA MET A 1 -17.63 1.04 6.33
C MET A 1 -18.99 1.72 6.37
N THR A 2 -19.06 3.04 6.47
CA THR A 2 -20.34 3.75 6.65
C THR A 2 -21.23 3.61 5.41
N LYS A 3 -22.56 3.54 5.62
CA LYS A 3 -23.58 3.40 4.55
C LYS A 3 -23.40 4.47 3.45
N ARG A 4 -22.95 5.67 3.83
CA ARG A 4 -22.64 6.83 2.97
C ARG A 4 -21.46 6.61 2.02
N MET A 5 -20.47 5.81 2.43
CA MET A 5 -19.29 5.52 1.61
C MET A 5 -19.60 4.45 0.55
N LYS A 6 -20.48 3.49 0.86
CA LYS A 6 -21.01 2.52 -0.12
C LYS A 6 -21.75 3.20 -1.27
N THR A 7 -22.55 4.23 -0.98
CA THR A 7 -23.31 4.98 -1.99
C THR A 7 -22.43 5.84 -2.87
N LYS A 8 -21.40 6.52 -2.32
CA LYS A 8 -20.45 7.28 -3.15
C LYS A 8 -19.68 6.38 -4.12
N VAL A 9 -19.18 5.22 -3.66
CA VAL A 9 -18.46 4.27 -4.52
C VAL A 9 -19.36 3.72 -5.63
N LYS A 10 -20.61 3.36 -5.31
CA LYS A 10 -21.58 2.92 -6.34
C LYS A 10 -21.82 3.99 -7.39
N LYS A 11 -21.97 5.26 -6.98
CA LYS A 11 -22.14 6.38 -7.93
C LYS A 11 -20.91 6.59 -8.80
N THR A 12 -19.69 6.58 -8.21
CA THR A 12 -18.45 6.73 -8.98
C THR A 12 -18.24 5.59 -9.98
N VAL A 13 -18.55 4.34 -9.60
CA VAL A 13 -18.52 3.20 -10.53
C VAL A 13 -19.54 3.36 -11.65
N LEU A 14 -20.76 3.81 -11.33
CA LEU A 14 -21.80 4.05 -12.33
C LEU A 14 -21.42 5.17 -13.31
N TYR A 15 -20.86 6.29 -12.82
CA TYR A 15 -20.34 7.36 -13.67
C TYR A 15 -19.17 6.89 -14.56
N GLY A 16 -18.28 6.05 -14.02
CA GLY A 16 -17.22 5.42 -14.79
C GLY A 16 -17.78 4.55 -15.92
N LEU A 17 -18.78 3.71 -15.65
CA LEU A 17 -19.43 2.85 -16.64
C LEU A 17 -20.16 3.67 -17.73
N LEU A 18 -20.89 4.72 -17.34
CA LEU A 18 -21.56 5.64 -18.28
C LEU A 18 -20.56 6.39 -19.16
N PHE A 19 -19.48 6.89 -18.58
CA PHE A 19 -18.41 7.56 -19.33
C PHE A 19 -17.75 6.61 -20.33
N MET A 20 -17.50 5.35 -19.94
CA MET A 20 -16.97 4.35 -20.86
C MET A 20 -17.96 4.00 -21.97
N ALA A 21 -19.25 3.81 -21.66
CA ALA A 21 -20.28 3.61 -22.67
C ALA A 21 -20.31 4.77 -23.67
N SER A 22 -20.26 6.03 -23.20
CA SER A 22 -20.23 7.20 -24.08
C SER A 22 -19.00 7.24 -24.99
N LYS A 23 -17.81 6.87 -24.49
CA LYS A 23 -16.59 6.79 -25.29
C LYS A 23 -16.70 5.70 -26.37
N TRP A 24 -17.24 4.53 -26.03
CA TRP A 24 -17.50 3.45 -26.99
C TRP A 24 -18.48 3.90 -28.08
N THR A 25 -19.57 4.56 -27.71
CA THR A 25 -20.56 5.07 -28.66
C THR A 25 -19.97 6.13 -29.59
N ILE A 26 -19.22 7.11 -29.07
CA ILE A 26 -18.57 8.13 -29.89
C ILE A 26 -17.53 7.52 -30.83
N THR A 27 -16.71 6.59 -30.33
CA THR A 27 -15.68 5.93 -31.16
C THR A 27 -16.30 5.08 -32.26
N ALA A 28 -17.40 4.36 -31.96
CA ALA A 28 -18.14 3.59 -32.95
C ALA A 28 -18.81 4.50 -33.99
N LEU A 29 -19.44 5.60 -33.57
CA LEU A 29 -20.04 6.59 -34.48
C LEU A 29 -18.99 7.20 -35.40
N LEU A 30 -17.83 7.58 -34.87
CA LEU A 30 -16.72 8.11 -35.68
C LEU A 30 -16.18 7.08 -36.68
N TYR A 31 -16.09 5.81 -36.30
CA TYR A 31 -15.67 4.72 -37.18
C TYR A 31 -16.70 4.46 -38.31
N TYR A 32 -18.00 4.33 -37.97
CA TYR A 32 -19.06 4.08 -38.95
C TYR A 32 -19.37 5.30 -39.84
N SER A 33 -19.08 6.52 -39.38
CA SER A 33 -19.20 7.73 -40.20
C SER A 33 -18.09 7.89 -41.26
N GLY A 34 -17.10 6.98 -41.28
CA GLY A 34 -15.96 7.06 -42.20
C GLY A 34 -14.97 8.18 -41.87
N PHE A 35 -15.20 8.94 -40.79
CA PHE A 35 -14.33 10.03 -40.36
C PHE A 35 -12.93 9.51 -39.99
N TRP A 36 -12.83 8.29 -39.43
CA TRP A 36 -11.57 7.66 -39.00
C TRP A 36 -11.43 6.21 -39.50
N SER A 37 -10.29 5.85 -40.12
CA SER A 37 -10.02 4.52 -40.72
C SER A 37 -9.18 3.58 -39.85
N TYR A 38 -8.70 4.03 -38.69
CA TYR A 38 -7.80 3.27 -37.84
C TYR A 38 -8.53 2.40 -36.82
N TRP A 39 -8.83 1.15 -37.21
CA TRP A 39 -9.53 0.15 -36.38
C TRP A 39 -8.88 -0.10 -34.99
N PHE A 40 -7.57 0.09 -34.84
CA PHE A 40 -6.86 -0.13 -33.58
C PHE A 40 -7.26 0.86 -32.47
N LEU A 41 -7.89 1.99 -32.79
CA LEU A 41 -8.39 2.94 -31.79
C LEU A 41 -9.62 2.42 -31.03
N LEU A 42 -10.28 1.38 -31.54
CA LEU A 42 -11.29 0.61 -30.80
C LEU A 42 -10.68 -0.22 -29.65
N LEU A 43 -9.35 -0.37 -29.61
CA LEU A 43 -8.63 -1.06 -28.52
C LEU A 43 -8.34 -0.13 -27.34
N PHE A 44 -8.36 1.20 -27.52
CA PHE A 44 -8.12 2.18 -26.43
C PHE A 44 -9.14 2.06 -25.29
N PRO A 45 -10.46 1.96 -25.56
CA PRO A 45 -11.45 1.73 -24.52
C PRO A 45 -11.27 0.40 -23.79
N ILE A 46 -10.78 -0.64 -24.48
CA ILE A 46 -10.47 -1.95 -23.87
C ILE A 46 -9.28 -1.81 -22.92
N ALA A 47 -8.21 -1.12 -23.35
CA ALA A 47 -7.05 -0.85 -22.50
C ALA A 47 -7.42 0.01 -21.28
N ASP A 48 -8.24 1.05 -21.44
CA ASP A 48 -8.77 1.87 -20.34
C ASP A 48 -9.65 1.05 -19.38
N THR A 49 -10.48 0.15 -19.90
CA THR A 49 -11.36 -0.74 -19.11
C THR A 49 -10.55 -1.77 -18.33
N ILE A 50 -9.53 -2.37 -18.96
CA ILE A 50 -8.60 -3.29 -18.31
C ILE A 50 -7.82 -2.54 -17.23
N ALA A 51 -7.29 -1.34 -17.53
CA ALA A 51 -6.56 -0.52 -16.57
C ALA A 51 -7.44 -0.08 -15.39
N ALA A 52 -8.69 0.31 -15.62
CA ALA A 52 -9.65 0.69 -14.58
C ALA A 52 -10.08 -0.53 -13.74
N THR A 53 -10.27 -1.69 -14.35
CA THR A 53 -10.64 -2.94 -13.66
C THR A 53 -9.46 -3.48 -12.85
N PHE A 54 -8.24 -3.44 -13.40
CA PHE A 54 -7.01 -3.70 -12.65
C PHE A 54 -6.83 -2.69 -11.52
N ALA A 55 -7.07 -1.40 -11.76
CA ALA A 55 -7.03 -0.39 -10.71
C ALA A 55 -8.08 -0.69 -9.64
N ILE A 56 -9.32 -1.04 -9.95
CA ILE A 56 -10.34 -1.38 -8.95
C ILE A 56 -9.98 -2.67 -8.21
N ILE A 57 -9.50 -3.72 -8.88
CA ILE A 57 -9.12 -5.00 -8.25
C ILE A 57 -7.86 -4.84 -7.37
N TYR A 58 -6.89 -4.04 -7.81
CA TYR A 58 -5.63 -3.79 -7.10
C TYR A 58 -5.76 -2.71 -6.01
N LEU A 59 -6.60 -1.68 -6.23
CA LEU A 59 -6.93 -0.65 -5.24
C LEU A 59 -7.93 -1.15 -4.20
N ARG A 60 -8.76 -2.17 -4.50
CA ARG A 60 -9.63 -2.82 -3.51
C ARG A 60 -8.84 -3.83 -2.67
N ASN A 61 -7.85 -3.28 -1.99
CA ASN A 61 -6.95 -3.89 -1.03
C ASN A 61 -7.72 -4.41 0.20
N ASN A 62 -8.47 -5.51 0.06
CA ASN A 62 -9.05 -6.18 1.21
C ASN A 62 -7.97 -7.02 1.91
N PHE A 63 -6.92 -6.35 2.42
CA PHE A 63 -5.80 -6.99 3.11
C PHE A 63 -6.29 -7.88 4.27
N ARG A 64 -7.48 -7.58 4.84
CA ARG A 64 -8.10 -8.36 5.92
C ARG A 64 -8.26 -9.84 5.57
N LYS A 65 -8.40 -10.20 4.28
CA LYS A 65 -8.50 -11.61 3.88
C LYS A 65 -7.23 -12.41 4.23
N TYR A 66 -6.06 -11.78 4.18
CA TYR A 66 -4.78 -12.43 4.50
C TYR A 66 -4.66 -12.66 6.00
N PHE A 67 -5.06 -11.67 6.81
CA PHE A 67 -5.17 -11.84 8.26
C PHE A 67 -6.17 -12.94 8.63
N LYS A 68 -7.38 -12.92 8.05
CA LYS A 68 -8.41 -13.94 8.30
C LYS A 68 -7.90 -15.33 7.93
N LYS A 69 -7.22 -15.48 6.80
CA LYS A 69 -6.64 -16.75 6.38
C LYS A 69 -5.58 -17.24 7.37
N ALA A 70 -4.61 -16.40 7.74
CA ALA A 70 -3.56 -16.77 8.67
C ALA A 70 -4.11 -17.10 10.07
N LEU A 71 -5.00 -16.26 10.60
CA LEU A 71 -5.64 -16.47 11.90
C LEU A 71 -6.52 -17.73 11.93
N LYS A 72 -7.19 -18.08 10.83
CA LYS A 72 -7.97 -19.32 10.75
C LYS A 72 -7.07 -20.57 10.81
N ILE A 73 -5.87 -20.49 10.25
CA ILE A 73 -4.89 -21.58 10.29
C ILE A 73 -4.28 -21.70 11.70
N SER A 74 -3.88 -20.56 12.30
CA SER A 74 -3.23 -20.55 13.61
C SER A 74 -4.19 -20.77 14.79
N TYR A 75 -5.45 -20.34 14.66
CA TYR A 75 -6.44 -20.34 15.75
C TYR A 75 -7.81 -20.85 15.29
N PRO A 76 -7.94 -22.12 14.85
CA PRO A 76 -9.19 -22.62 14.28
C PRO A 76 -10.38 -22.52 15.26
N GLU A 77 -10.20 -22.93 16.51
CA GLU A 77 -11.27 -22.96 17.53
C GLU A 77 -11.68 -21.55 17.99
N GLY A 78 -10.73 -20.63 18.15
CA GLY A 78 -10.95 -19.25 18.59
C GLY A 78 -11.20 -18.24 17.45
N PHE A 79 -11.15 -18.68 16.19
CA PHE A 79 -11.04 -17.80 15.02
C PHE A 79 -12.10 -16.69 14.99
N LYS A 80 -13.37 -17.06 15.20
CA LYS A 80 -14.49 -16.12 15.09
C LYS A 80 -14.40 -15.01 16.14
N GLU A 81 -14.07 -15.39 17.38
CA GLU A 81 -14.00 -14.45 18.49
C GLU A 81 -12.77 -13.55 18.39
N ILE A 82 -11.61 -14.11 18.03
CA ILE A 82 -10.38 -13.34 17.77
C ILE A 82 -10.62 -12.30 16.66
N ILE A 83 -11.23 -12.69 15.54
CA ILE A 83 -11.54 -11.74 14.46
C ILE A 83 -12.50 -10.65 14.91
N LYS A 84 -13.51 -10.97 15.71
CA LYS A 84 -14.44 -9.99 16.26
C LYS A 84 -13.72 -8.97 17.15
N LYS A 85 -12.84 -9.44 18.05
CA LYS A 85 -11.98 -8.59 18.89
C LYS A 85 -11.08 -7.68 18.05
N ILE A 86 -10.44 -8.22 17.01
CA ILE A 86 -9.58 -7.46 16.09
C ILE A 86 -10.38 -6.40 15.32
N GLU A 87 -11.54 -6.74 14.78
CA GLU A 87 -12.37 -5.79 14.02
C GLU A 87 -12.93 -4.68 14.91
N SER A 88 -13.23 -4.98 16.18
CA SER A 88 -13.60 -3.98 17.18
C SER A 88 -12.43 -3.02 17.47
N LYS A 89 -11.24 -3.55 17.80
CA LYS A 89 -10.03 -2.75 18.06
C LYS A 89 -9.65 -1.90 16.85
N GLN A 90 -9.73 -2.46 15.64
CA GLN A 90 -9.48 -1.72 14.39
C GLN A 90 -10.42 -0.53 14.23
N THR A 91 -11.68 -0.67 14.62
CA THR A 91 -12.66 0.41 14.50
C THR A 91 -12.30 1.58 15.40
N LEU A 92 -11.70 1.32 16.57
CA LEU A 92 -11.18 2.35 17.47
C LEU A 92 -9.95 3.03 16.87
N LEU A 93 -8.95 2.25 16.46
CA LEU A 93 -7.72 2.80 15.85
C LEU A 93 -8.00 3.62 14.58
N LEU A 94 -8.96 3.19 13.74
CA LEU A 94 -9.34 3.95 12.55
C LEU A 94 -9.94 5.33 12.86
N LYS A 95 -10.46 5.55 14.08
CA LYS A 95 -10.91 6.88 14.52
C LYS A 95 -9.72 7.80 14.83
N GLU A 96 -8.67 7.25 15.45
CA GLU A 96 -7.41 7.96 15.74
C GLU A 96 -6.73 8.40 14.44
N ILE A 97 -6.66 7.52 13.43
CA ILE A 97 -6.00 7.81 12.14
C ILE A 97 -6.96 8.33 11.05
N THR A 98 -8.04 9.02 11.42
CA THR A 98 -9.01 9.53 10.43
C THR A 98 -8.40 10.49 9.41
N TYR A 99 -7.36 11.24 9.82
CA TYR A 99 -6.60 12.12 8.93
C TYR A 99 -6.00 11.36 7.74
N ALA A 100 -5.52 10.13 7.95
CA ALA A 100 -4.81 9.35 6.95
C ALA A 100 -5.67 9.07 5.69
N ALA A 101 -6.97 8.85 5.90
CA ALA A 101 -7.92 8.65 4.79
C ALA A 101 -8.02 9.88 3.88
N LYS A 102 -7.93 11.09 4.44
CA LYS A 102 -8.02 12.37 3.73
C LYS A 102 -6.67 12.96 3.35
N SER A 103 -5.59 12.43 3.90
CA SER A 103 -4.23 12.95 3.68
C SER A 103 -3.86 13.00 2.20
N LYS A 104 -3.16 14.08 1.82
CA LYS A 104 -2.56 14.24 0.49
C LYS A 104 -1.22 13.49 0.39
N ASN A 105 -0.58 13.21 1.52
CA ASN A 105 0.63 12.39 1.56
C ASN A 105 0.25 10.92 1.26
N PRO A 106 0.80 10.33 0.18
CA PRO A 106 0.51 8.94 -0.20
C PRO A 106 1.00 7.91 0.83
N LEU A 107 2.02 8.21 1.65
CA LEU A 107 2.53 7.30 2.67
C LEU A 107 1.49 7.03 3.77
N ASP A 108 0.68 8.04 4.12
CA ASP A 108 -0.38 7.91 5.12
C ASP A 108 -1.45 6.90 4.70
N LYS A 109 -1.58 6.56 3.40
CA LYS A 109 -2.54 5.55 2.95
C LYS A 109 -2.23 4.15 3.48
N LYS A 110 -1.00 3.90 3.96
CA LYS A 110 -0.61 2.65 4.61
C LYS A 110 -1.13 2.54 6.05
N MET A 111 -1.54 3.64 6.69
CA MET A 111 -1.92 3.66 8.11
C MET A 111 -3.08 2.71 8.43
N ALA A 112 -4.07 2.56 7.53
CA ALA A 112 -5.17 1.64 7.75
C ALA A 112 -4.74 0.16 7.81
N PHE A 113 -3.70 -0.20 7.05
CA PHE A 113 -3.10 -1.53 7.05
C PHE A 113 -2.27 -1.75 8.32
N SER A 114 -1.44 -0.77 8.68
CA SER A 114 -0.63 -0.81 9.91
C SER A 114 -1.49 -0.83 11.18
N ALA A 115 -2.61 -0.11 11.22
CA ALA A 115 -3.58 -0.18 12.30
C ALA A 115 -4.18 -1.59 12.45
N TYR A 116 -4.34 -2.33 11.36
CA TYR A 116 -4.86 -3.70 11.42
C TYR A 116 -3.83 -4.67 11.98
N PHE A 117 -2.55 -4.51 11.61
CA PHE A 117 -1.46 -5.21 12.30
C PHE A 117 -1.45 -4.91 13.80
N LEU A 118 -1.51 -3.62 14.17
CA LEU A 118 -1.55 -3.23 15.59
C LEU A 118 -2.78 -3.82 16.31
N SER A 119 -3.94 -3.86 15.67
CA SER A 119 -5.14 -4.50 16.22
C SER A 119 -4.93 -5.99 16.45
N THR A 120 -4.32 -6.69 15.49
CA THR A 120 -3.98 -8.12 15.62
C THR A 120 -2.99 -8.36 16.74
N ILE A 121 -1.88 -7.60 16.76
CA ILE A 121 -0.85 -7.66 17.80
C ILE A 121 -1.47 -7.47 19.18
N LYS A 122 -2.24 -6.40 19.40
CA LYS A 122 -2.83 -6.09 20.71
C LYS A 122 -3.85 -7.11 21.18
N VAL A 123 -4.61 -7.71 20.25
CA VAL A 123 -5.53 -8.79 20.62
C VAL A 123 -4.76 -10.02 21.04
N LEU A 124 -3.80 -10.47 20.24
CA LEU A 124 -3.02 -11.69 20.54
C LEU A 124 -2.18 -11.54 21.80
N GLU A 125 -1.53 -10.38 22.00
CA GLU A 125 -0.82 -10.04 23.24
C GLU A 125 -1.74 -10.18 24.46
N LYS A 126 -2.99 -9.72 24.35
CA LYS A 126 -3.98 -9.84 25.43
C LYS A 126 -4.46 -11.28 25.65
N GLU A 127 -4.47 -12.12 24.62
CA GLU A 127 -4.76 -13.56 24.75
C GLU A 127 -3.55 -14.35 25.28
N GLY A 128 -2.44 -13.68 25.61
CA GLY A 128 -1.26 -14.31 26.21
C GLY A 128 -0.24 -14.84 25.20
N GLU A 129 -0.34 -14.45 23.93
CA GLU A 129 0.60 -14.89 22.90
C GLU A 129 1.99 -14.27 23.08
N SER A 130 3.01 -15.07 22.79
CA SER A 130 4.39 -14.61 22.86
C SER A 130 4.71 -13.62 21.73
N PHE A 131 5.68 -12.74 21.97
CA PHE A 131 6.20 -11.83 20.96
C PHE A 131 6.62 -12.56 19.67
N GLU A 132 7.32 -13.69 19.79
CA GLU A 132 7.80 -14.47 18.65
C GLU A 132 6.66 -15.09 17.83
N THR A 133 5.61 -15.60 18.50
CA THR A 133 4.41 -16.10 17.81
C THR A 133 3.73 -14.99 17.03
N ILE A 134 3.54 -13.83 17.65
CA ILE A 134 2.92 -12.66 17.03
C ILE A 134 3.75 -12.17 15.85
N LYS A 135 5.07 -12.08 16.02
CA LYS A 135 6.02 -11.72 14.96
C LYS A 135 5.91 -12.66 13.77
N LYS A 136 6.02 -13.97 14.01
CA LYS A 136 5.92 -14.99 12.96
C LYS A 136 4.62 -14.86 12.17
N LEU A 137 3.48 -14.75 12.88
CA LEU A 137 2.18 -14.56 12.24
C LEU A 137 2.14 -13.29 11.38
N CYS A 138 2.64 -12.16 11.88
CA CYS A 138 2.65 -10.90 11.14
C CYS A 138 3.51 -10.99 9.87
N ILE A 139 4.68 -11.62 9.98
CA ILE A 139 5.58 -11.86 8.85
C ILE A 139 4.92 -12.77 7.81
N ASP A 140 4.24 -13.83 8.22
CA ASP A 140 3.54 -14.74 7.31
C ASP A 140 2.36 -14.06 6.60
N ILE A 141 1.61 -13.22 7.31
CA ILE A 141 0.55 -12.38 6.73
C ILE A 141 1.14 -11.43 5.69
N ALA A 142 2.24 -10.76 6.01
CA ALA A 142 2.92 -9.85 5.08
C ALA A 142 3.40 -10.59 3.83
N LYS A 143 4.07 -11.73 3.98
CA LYS A 143 4.51 -12.60 2.88
C LYS A 143 3.32 -13.02 2.01
N ASP A 144 2.23 -13.50 2.59
CA ASP A 144 1.05 -13.92 1.83
C ASP A 144 0.36 -12.75 1.14
N TYR A 145 0.38 -11.55 1.75
CA TYR A 145 -0.13 -10.32 1.17
C TYR A 145 0.66 -9.94 -0.09
N VAL A 146 1.98 -9.78 0.03
CA VAL A 146 2.82 -9.23 -1.03
C VAL A 146 3.26 -10.23 -2.10
N LYS A 147 3.24 -11.55 -1.83
CA LYS A 147 3.71 -12.54 -2.81
C LYS A 147 2.99 -12.41 -4.16
N PRO A 148 3.69 -12.52 -5.29
CA PRO A 148 3.07 -12.56 -6.62
C PRO A 148 2.00 -13.67 -6.69
N LYS A 149 0.87 -13.36 -7.32
CA LYS A 149 -0.27 -14.31 -7.40
C LYS A 149 -0.25 -15.16 -8.67
N ASN A 150 0.43 -14.69 -9.70
CA ASN A 150 0.60 -15.37 -10.98
C ASN A 150 1.88 -14.86 -11.69
N LYS A 151 2.24 -15.50 -12.81
CA LYS A 151 3.43 -15.17 -13.60
C LYS A 151 3.43 -13.72 -14.10
N LEU A 152 2.27 -13.19 -14.51
CA LEU A 152 2.13 -11.81 -14.97
C LEU A 152 2.43 -10.81 -13.84
N HIS A 153 1.85 -11.00 -12.65
CA HIS A 153 2.13 -10.14 -11.49
C HIS A 153 3.61 -10.19 -11.10
N LYS A 154 4.23 -11.38 -11.16
CA LYS A 154 5.68 -11.51 -10.93
C LYS A 154 6.48 -10.69 -11.96
N TRP A 155 6.12 -10.78 -13.24
CA TRP A 155 6.76 -10.02 -14.31
C TRP A 155 6.57 -8.50 -14.14
N ILE A 156 5.37 -8.03 -13.77
CA ILE A 156 5.13 -6.60 -13.50
C ILE A 156 6.01 -6.10 -12.34
N ASN A 157 6.13 -6.87 -11.27
CA ASN A 157 6.97 -6.48 -10.12
C ASN A 157 8.45 -6.38 -10.51
N THR A 158 8.96 -7.27 -11.37
CA THR A 158 10.36 -7.21 -11.82
C THR A 158 10.64 -6.12 -12.86
N LEU A 159 9.60 -5.51 -13.43
CA LEU A 159 9.75 -4.34 -14.32
C LEU A 159 9.96 -3.05 -13.55
N GLN A 160 9.40 -2.90 -12.34
CA GLN A 160 9.48 -1.65 -11.59
C GLN A 160 10.93 -1.13 -11.39
N PRO A 161 11.93 -1.97 -11.04
CA PRO A 161 13.33 -1.53 -10.96
C PRO A 161 13.91 -1.04 -12.29
N LYS A 162 13.43 -1.58 -13.42
CA LYS A 162 13.90 -1.18 -14.76
C LYS A 162 13.32 0.17 -15.16
N LEU A 163 12.11 0.47 -14.72
CA LEU A 163 11.41 1.71 -15.07
C LEU A 163 11.90 2.93 -14.29
N ILE A 164 12.53 2.74 -13.13
CA ILE A 164 12.86 3.84 -12.21
C ILE A 164 13.91 4.82 -12.77
N ASN A 165 14.76 4.35 -13.67
CA ASN A 165 15.80 5.15 -14.32
C ASN A 165 15.32 5.88 -15.58
N LEU A 166 14.04 5.80 -15.93
CA LEU A 166 13.49 6.48 -17.10
C LEU A 166 13.19 7.96 -16.76
N PRO A 167 13.34 8.91 -17.71
CA PRO A 167 13.15 10.34 -17.44
C PRO A 167 11.76 10.71 -16.89
N PHE A 168 10.72 9.99 -17.31
CA PHE A 168 9.37 10.20 -16.78
C PHE A 168 9.24 9.72 -15.32
N ALA A 169 10.00 8.70 -14.93
CA ALA A 169 9.99 8.16 -13.57
C ALA A 169 10.64 9.16 -12.61
N GLU A 170 11.74 9.79 -13.00
CA GLU A 170 12.35 10.87 -12.21
C GLU A 170 11.36 12.02 -11.97
N SER A 171 10.68 12.48 -13.02
CA SER A 171 9.65 13.53 -12.92
C SER A 171 8.49 13.13 -11.99
N TYR A 172 8.05 11.88 -12.10
CA TYR A 172 7.04 11.30 -11.20
C TYR A 172 7.53 11.26 -9.75
N LEU A 173 8.76 10.79 -9.51
CA LEU A 173 9.39 10.69 -8.19
C LEU A 173 9.58 12.07 -7.54
N LYS A 174 9.98 13.09 -8.30
CA LYS A 174 10.03 14.49 -7.83
C LYS A 174 8.64 15.00 -7.42
N ARG A 175 7.60 14.67 -8.19
CA ARG A 175 6.21 15.00 -7.81
C ARG A 175 5.75 14.23 -6.57
N TYR A 176 6.13 12.96 -6.45
CA TYR A 176 5.86 12.13 -5.27
C TYR A 176 6.55 12.72 -4.04
N GLY A 177 7.84 13.06 -4.15
CA GLY A 177 8.63 13.69 -3.09
C GLY A 177 8.08 15.01 -2.58
N ARG A 178 7.56 15.87 -3.48
CA ARG A 178 6.85 17.09 -3.05
C ARG A 178 5.62 16.82 -2.19
N LYS A 179 4.94 15.68 -2.37
CA LYS A 179 3.78 15.30 -1.55
C LYS A 179 4.17 14.64 -0.23
N THR A 180 5.31 13.98 -0.17
CA THR A 180 5.77 13.27 1.03
C THR A 180 6.62 14.14 1.94
N SER A 181 7.30 15.16 1.41
CA SER A 181 8.15 16.10 2.18
C SER A 181 7.35 17.06 3.05
N THR A 182 6.08 17.28 2.73
CA THR A 182 5.17 18.07 3.55
C THR A 182 4.36 17.18 4.50
N ALA A 183 4.48 17.43 5.80
CA ALA A 183 3.62 16.80 6.79
C ALA A 183 2.14 17.14 6.49
N SER A 184 1.32 16.12 6.28
CA SER A 184 -0.13 16.31 6.16
C SER A 184 -0.83 16.30 7.53
N HIS A 185 -0.17 15.77 8.55
CA HIS A 185 -0.60 15.68 9.94
C HIS A 185 0.63 15.44 10.82
N GLU A 186 0.59 15.81 12.10
CA GLU A 186 1.69 15.62 13.06
C GLU A 186 2.01 14.13 13.29
N ASP A 187 0.97 13.30 13.44
CA ASP A 187 1.11 11.84 13.53
C ASP A 187 1.32 11.15 12.17
N GLY A 188 1.46 11.92 11.08
CA GLY A 188 1.58 11.41 9.73
C GLY A 188 3.02 11.05 9.35
N PHE A 189 3.19 10.67 8.09
CA PHE A 189 4.50 10.52 7.49
C PHE A 189 5.05 11.85 6.99
N THR A 190 6.37 11.99 7.08
CA THR A 190 7.14 12.98 6.32
C THR A 190 8.40 12.31 5.79
N ALA A 191 8.66 12.44 4.49
CA ALA A 191 9.81 11.83 3.85
C ALA A 191 10.32 12.64 2.66
N ASP A 192 11.64 12.73 2.55
CA ASP A 192 12.32 13.27 1.38
C ASP A 192 12.61 12.14 0.40
N ILE A 193 12.49 12.43 -0.89
CA ILE A 193 12.77 11.47 -1.97
C ILE A 193 13.99 11.96 -2.74
N PHE A 194 14.93 11.06 -2.96
CA PHE A 194 16.15 11.31 -3.71
C PHE A 194 16.07 10.55 -5.03
N THR A 195 16.48 11.22 -6.12
CA THR A 195 16.57 10.61 -7.45
C THR A 195 17.99 10.66 -8.01
N ASP A 196 18.87 11.41 -7.36
CA ASP A 196 20.28 11.48 -7.72
C ASP A 196 20.95 10.11 -7.46
N LYS A 197 21.81 9.66 -8.38
CA LYS A 197 22.39 8.32 -8.34
C LYS A 197 23.46 8.19 -7.26
N ASP A 198 24.22 9.24 -7.00
CA ASP A 198 25.30 9.21 -6.01
C ASP A 198 24.73 9.04 -4.60
N SER A 199 23.66 9.77 -4.30
CA SER A 199 22.91 9.67 -3.04
C SER A 199 22.06 8.40 -2.89
N THR A 200 21.92 7.60 -3.96
CA THR A 200 21.04 6.41 -4.00
C THR A 200 21.74 5.11 -4.39
N LEU A 201 23.06 5.03 -4.16
CA LEU A 201 23.87 3.82 -4.45
C LEU A 201 23.77 3.38 -5.93
N GLY A 202 23.66 4.35 -6.84
CA GLY A 202 23.52 4.13 -8.28
C GLY A 202 22.10 3.76 -8.74
N PHE A 203 21.16 3.58 -7.82
CA PHE A 203 19.83 3.05 -8.13
C PHE A 203 18.88 4.07 -8.78
N GLY A 204 19.06 5.36 -8.48
CA GLY A 204 18.23 6.46 -8.98
C GLY A 204 16.95 6.69 -8.16
N TYR A 205 16.83 6.04 -7.00
CA TYR A 205 15.74 6.26 -6.06
C TYR A 205 16.16 5.93 -4.62
N GLY A 206 15.79 6.79 -3.69
CA GLY A 206 15.95 6.58 -2.26
C GLY A 206 14.99 7.47 -1.49
N MET A 207 14.83 7.22 -0.19
CA MET A 207 14.00 8.07 0.65
C MET A 207 14.53 8.18 2.08
N ASP A 208 14.41 9.36 2.67
CA ASP A 208 14.67 9.58 4.08
C ASP A 208 13.35 9.88 4.78
N ILE A 209 12.88 8.94 5.61
CA ILE A 209 11.68 9.15 6.43
C ILE A 209 12.10 9.95 7.66
N LYS A 210 11.66 11.21 7.75
CA LYS A 210 11.89 12.11 8.89
C LYS A 210 10.86 11.92 10.01
N ALA A 211 9.63 11.58 9.63
CA ALA A 211 8.56 11.26 10.57
C ALA A 211 7.82 10.01 10.09
N CYS A 212 7.65 9.03 10.98
CA CYS A 212 7.05 7.74 10.66
C CYS A 212 5.71 7.57 11.38
N GLY A 213 4.60 7.69 10.64
CA GLY A 213 3.27 7.55 11.22
C GLY A 213 3.01 6.18 11.85
N ILE A 214 3.69 5.11 11.39
CA ILE A 214 3.61 3.78 12.03
C ILE A 214 4.24 3.80 13.43
N CYS A 215 5.42 4.41 13.57
CA CYS A 215 6.08 4.51 14.87
C CYS A 215 5.22 5.34 15.84
N THR A 216 4.66 6.46 15.37
CA THR A 216 3.76 7.29 16.16
C THR A 216 2.50 6.54 16.58
N LEU A 217 1.84 5.85 15.65
CA LEU A 217 0.66 5.02 15.94
C LEU A 217 0.94 3.96 17.02
N PHE A 218 2.06 3.25 16.90
CA PHE A 218 2.44 2.21 17.84
C PHE A 218 2.85 2.79 19.20
N LYS A 219 3.57 3.92 19.22
CA LYS A 219 3.93 4.64 20.44
C LYS A 219 2.68 5.10 21.20
N ASN A 220 1.73 5.75 20.52
CA ASN A 220 0.48 6.23 21.12
C ASN A 220 -0.38 5.09 21.69
N ASN A 221 -0.17 3.88 21.21
CA ASN A 221 -0.87 2.67 21.66
C ASN A 221 0.01 1.75 22.54
N GLN A 222 1.12 2.25 23.09
CA GLN A 222 2.02 1.50 23.98
C GLN A 222 2.45 0.15 23.37
N ALA A 223 2.88 0.18 22.10
CA ALA A 223 3.23 -0.99 21.31
C ALA A 223 4.60 -0.83 20.63
N THR A 224 5.47 0.05 21.14
CA THR A 224 6.76 0.39 20.54
C THR A 224 7.65 -0.83 20.32
N ASN A 225 7.62 -1.82 21.22
CA ASN A 225 8.31 -3.10 21.10
C ASN A 225 7.98 -3.87 19.81
N TYR A 226 6.79 -3.69 19.22
CA TYR A 226 6.39 -4.35 17.96
C TYR A 226 6.71 -3.55 16.70
N THR A 227 7.22 -2.32 16.81
CA THR A 227 7.54 -1.48 15.63
C THR A 227 8.60 -2.11 14.72
N ALA A 228 9.53 -2.87 15.29
CA ALA A 228 10.54 -3.62 14.54
C ALA A 228 9.91 -4.63 13.55
N ILE A 229 8.77 -5.24 13.90
CA ILE A 229 8.05 -6.15 13.01
C ILE A 229 7.61 -5.43 11.75
N MET A 230 7.07 -4.21 11.87
CA MET A 230 6.65 -3.41 10.72
C MET A 230 7.83 -3.02 9.85
N CYS A 231 8.99 -2.74 10.45
CA CYS A 231 10.22 -2.45 9.72
C CYS A 231 10.74 -3.66 8.94
N GLU A 232 10.55 -4.88 9.46
CA GLU A 232 10.87 -6.13 8.78
C GLU A 232 9.89 -6.42 7.62
N VAL A 233 8.60 -6.15 7.82
CA VAL A 233 7.58 -6.21 6.76
C VAL A 233 7.95 -5.32 5.57
N ASP A 234 8.50 -4.12 5.81
CA ASP A 234 9.00 -3.27 4.73
C ASP A 234 10.14 -3.95 3.95
N LYS A 235 11.15 -4.53 4.62
CA LYS A 235 12.25 -5.25 3.96
C LYS A 235 11.72 -6.36 3.06
N LEU A 236 10.77 -7.16 3.56
CA LEU A 236 10.13 -8.24 2.80
C LEU A 236 9.37 -7.74 1.58
N THR A 237 8.66 -6.62 1.72
CA THR A 237 7.87 -6.02 0.63
C THR A 237 8.78 -5.58 -0.52
N PHE A 238 9.91 -4.93 -0.21
CA PHE A 238 10.88 -4.51 -1.22
C PHE A 238 11.62 -5.69 -1.85
N SER A 239 12.04 -6.67 -1.05
CA SER A 239 12.70 -7.89 -1.55
C SER A 239 11.83 -8.63 -2.57
N LEU A 240 10.54 -8.79 -2.29
CA LEU A 240 9.61 -9.44 -3.20
C LEU A 240 9.27 -8.63 -4.45
N ALA A 241 9.59 -7.33 -4.47
CA ALA A 241 9.51 -6.48 -5.65
C ALA A 241 10.84 -6.39 -6.42
N GLY A 242 11.85 -7.19 -6.05
CA GLY A 242 13.15 -7.24 -6.73
C GLY A 242 14.15 -6.20 -6.26
N TYR A 243 13.96 -5.64 -5.05
CA TYR A 243 14.85 -4.66 -4.44
C TYR A 243 15.46 -5.21 -3.16
N GLU A 244 16.75 -5.01 -2.98
CA GLU A 244 17.37 -5.07 -1.66
C GLU A 244 17.21 -3.72 -0.98
N LEU A 245 16.53 -3.69 0.17
CA LEU A 245 16.43 -2.48 1.01
C LEU A 245 17.64 -2.41 1.94
N ILE A 246 18.49 -1.41 1.71
CA ILE A 246 19.64 -1.07 2.53
C ILE A 246 19.27 0.11 3.42
N ARG A 247 19.52 -0.03 4.72
CA ARG A 247 19.31 1.01 5.75
C ARG A 247 20.42 0.90 6.77
N MET A 248 20.97 2.03 7.22
CA MET A 248 21.88 2.06 8.35
C MET A 248 21.10 1.99 9.66
N ASP A 249 20.03 2.78 9.80
CA ASP A 249 19.21 2.77 11.01
C ASP A 249 17.75 3.19 10.76
N THR A 250 16.91 3.13 11.80
CA THR A 250 15.49 3.44 11.71
C THR A 250 14.99 4.19 12.93
N ILE A 251 13.95 5.00 12.73
CA ILE A 251 13.21 5.66 13.82
C ILE A 251 12.69 4.65 14.85
N ALA A 252 12.36 3.41 14.42
CA ALA A 252 11.94 2.35 15.34
C ALA A 252 13.03 1.95 16.35
N ASN A 253 14.32 2.12 15.99
CA ASN A 253 15.46 1.88 16.87
C ASN A 253 15.95 3.15 17.58
N GLY A 254 15.28 4.29 17.40
CA GLY A 254 15.67 5.57 18.01
C GLY A 254 16.49 6.52 17.13
N ALA A 255 16.72 6.18 15.85
CA ALA A 255 17.39 7.10 14.93
C ALA A 255 16.53 8.35 14.62
N SER A 256 17.17 9.44 14.22
CA SER A 256 16.49 10.68 13.81
C SER A 256 15.70 10.56 12.50
N LYS A 257 16.03 9.57 11.67
CA LYS A 257 15.37 9.27 10.40
C LYS A 257 15.55 7.80 10.02
N CYS A 258 14.74 7.30 9.10
CA CYS A 258 15.02 6.05 8.41
C CYS A 258 15.60 6.33 7.02
N ASP A 259 16.77 5.77 6.71
CA ASP A 259 17.52 6.01 5.47
C ASP A 259 17.32 4.86 4.46
N PHE A 260 16.24 4.92 3.68
CA PHE A 260 15.94 3.87 2.71
C PHE A 260 16.77 4.07 1.45
N ARG A 261 17.66 3.12 1.18
CA ARG A 261 18.43 2.99 -0.06
C ARG A 261 18.15 1.63 -0.68
N PHE A 262 18.31 1.52 -1.99
CA PHE A 262 17.90 0.33 -2.71
C PHE A 262 19.01 -0.16 -3.64
N LYS A 263 19.09 -1.48 -3.79
CA LYS A 263 19.82 -2.14 -4.88
C LYS A 263 18.88 -3.09 -5.62
N LYS A 264 19.20 -3.40 -6.86
CA LYS A 264 18.48 -4.40 -7.63
C LYS A 264 19.00 -5.80 -7.27
N ILE A 265 18.07 -6.76 -7.09
CA ILE A 265 18.37 -8.20 -6.93
C ILE A 265 18.26 -8.89 -8.29
#